data_AF-A0AAV4EE04-F1
#
_entry.id   AF-A0AAV4EE04-F1
#
_cell.length_a   1.000
_cell.length_b   1.000
_cell.length_c   1.000
_cell.angle_alpha   90.00
_cell.angle_beta   90.00
_cell.angle_gamma   90.00
#
_symmetry.space_group_name_H-M   'P 1'
#
loop_
_entity.id
_entity.type
_entity.pdbx_description
1 polymer ?
#
loop_
_entity_poly.entity_id
_entity_poly.type
_entity_poly.pdbx_seq_one_letter_code
_entity_poly.pdbx_strand_id
1 'polypeptide(L)'
;MAMGCKATVLVAVVATLLLLQPPATIGNFLYFKPGQEYQYKFTSDTNMKGIDKFSLSAKVGYTNIGNEEDSQEIYLRVPQLSLIAGNGKASGNVLEDWDMSKWFSFKLSRRGEVSAVYHDAEEDDHKLAVKKGFAGLLASRLHDSHETVRPAREK
;
A
#
# COMPACT_ATOMS: atom_id res chain seq x y z
N MET A 1 -31.57 38.70 42.53
CA MET A 1 -31.81 37.81 41.37
C MET A 1 -30.92 38.25 40.21
N ALA A 2 -29.76 37.62 40.00
CA ALA A 2 -28.96 37.80 38.79
C ALA A 2 -27.94 36.66 38.71
N MET A 3 -28.41 35.45 38.43
CA MET A 3 -27.57 34.25 38.31
C MET A 3 -28.09 33.40 37.15
N GLY A 4 -28.19 34.00 35.95
CA GLY A 4 -28.74 33.32 34.77
C GLY A 4 -28.02 33.62 33.45
N CYS A 5 -27.06 34.54 33.43
CA CYS A 5 -26.47 35.02 32.17
C CYS A 5 -25.14 34.34 31.79
N LYS A 6 -24.37 33.85 32.76
CA LYS A 6 -23.01 33.31 32.50
C LYS A 6 -22.99 31.88 31.98
N ALA A 7 -23.91 31.02 32.41
CA ALA A 7 -23.95 29.62 32.01
C ALA A 7 -24.42 29.46 30.55
N THR A 8 -25.42 30.25 30.14
CA THR A 8 -26.01 30.18 28.79
C THR A 8 -25.04 30.62 27.71
N VAL A 9 -24.24 31.65 27.97
CA VAL A 9 -23.20 32.13 27.03
C VAL A 9 -22.09 31.09 26.86
N LEU A 10 -21.70 30.41 27.94
CA LEU A 10 -20.64 29.40 27.90
C LEU A 10 -21.08 28.14 27.13
N VAL A 11 -22.32 27.71 27.31
CA VAL A 11 -22.91 26.60 26.53
C VAL A 11 -23.04 26.95 25.05
N ALA A 12 -23.48 28.18 24.73
CA ALA A 12 -23.57 28.64 23.34
C ALA A 12 -22.18 28.69 22.66
N VAL A 13 -21.16 29.19 23.36
CA VAL A 13 -19.78 29.24 22.83
C VAL A 13 -19.22 27.84 22.59
N VAL A 14 -19.42 26.90 23.52
CA VAL A 14 -18.95 25.50 23.37
C VAL A 14 -19.70 24.79 22.23
N ALA A 15 -21.01 24.98 22.11
CA ALA A 15 -21.79 24.42 21.00
C ALA A 15 -21.36 24.99 19.64
N THR A 16 -21.04 26.27 19.58
CA THR A 16 -20.55 26.92 18.34
C THR A 16 -19.14 26.45 17.99
N LEU A 17 -18.26 26.25 18.99
CA LEU A 17 -16.92 25.66 18.77
C LEU A 17 -16.98 24.20 18.30
N LEU A 18 -17.95 23.41 18.77
CA LEU A 18 -18.14 22.03 18.33
C LEU A 18 -18.63 21.96 16.88
N LEU A 19 -19.42 22.93 16.41
CA LEU A 19 -19.87 23.03 15.02
C LEU A 19 -18.79 23.59 14.06
N LEU A 20 -17.76 24.23 14.61
CA LEU A 20 -16.60 24.77 13.88
C LEU A 20 -15.43 23.77 13.79
N GLN A 21 -15.60 22.53 14.28
CA GLN A 21 -14.58 21.52 14.07
C GLN A 21 -14.41 21.30 12.56
N PRO A 22 -13.19 21.44 12.01
CA PRO A 22 -12.96 21.07 10.63
C PRO A 22 -13.40 19.60 10.48
N PRO A 23 -14.10 19.25 9.37
CA PRO A 23 -14.46 17.86 9.14
C PRO A 23 -13.20 17.03 9.29
N ALA A 24 -13.29 15.95 10.08
CA ALA A 24 -12.16 15.06 10.31
C ALA A 24 -11.54 14.74 8.94
N THR A 25 -10.32 15.24 8.70
CA THR A 25 -9.62 14.97 7.44
C THR A 25 -9.24 13.51 7.48
N ILE A 26 -10.08 12.67 6.89
CA ILE A 26 -9.78 11.26 6.66
C ILE A 26 -8.68 11.23 5.60
N GLY A 27 -7.43 11.13 6.06
CA GLY A 27 -6.26 11.02 5.18
C GLY A 27 -6.27 9.68 4.45
N ASN A 28 -5.90 9.70 3.17
CA ASN A 28 -5.62 8.47 2.43
C ASN A 28 -4.20 8.02 2.76
N PHE A 29 -4.02 6.74 3.11
CA PHE A 29 -2.69 6.15 3.32
C PHE A 29 -1.83 6.29 2.06
N LEU A 30 -2.39 5.93 0.90
CA LEU A 30 -1.81 6.15 -0.41
C LEU A 30 -2.85 6.76 -1.34
N TYR A 31 -2.43 7.74 -2.13
CA TYR A 31 -3.29 8.40 -3.12
C TYR A 31 -2.62 8.41 -4.49
N PHE A 32 -3.19 7.66 -5.43
CA PHE A 32 -2.78 7.66 -6.83
C PHE A 32 -3.72 8.58 -7.61
N LYS A 33 -3.16 9.61 -8.24
CA LYS A 33 -3.94 10.48 -9.13
C LYS A 33 -4.51 9.65 -10.30
N PRO A 34 -5.80 9.79 -10.64
CA PRO A 34 -6.40 9.09 -11.77
C PRO A 34 -5.63 9.30 -13.08
N GLY A 35 -5.37 8.21 -13.82
CA GLY A 35 -4.67 8.24 -15.10
C GLY A 35 -3.16 8.50 -15.04
N GLN A 36 -2.60 8.84 -13.87
CA GLN A 36 -1.16 9.00 -13.70
C GLN A 36 -0.51 7.65 -13.37
N GLU A 37 0.54 7.27 -14.11
CA GLU A 37 1.38 6.13 -13.75
C GLU A 37 2.46 6.54 -12.76
N TYR A 38 2.60 5.75 -11.69
CA TYR A 38 3.64 5.86 -10.68
C TYR A 38 4.54 4.63 -10.79
N GLN A 39 5.81 4.84 -11.14
CA GLN A 39 6.76 3.76 -11.34
C GLN A 39 7.70 3.61 -10.14
N TYR A 40 7.80 2.39 -9.62
CA TYR A 40 8.66 2.02 -8.51
C TYR A 40 9.70 1.00 -8.96
N LYS A 41 10.90 1.13 -8.42
CA LYS A 41 11.97 0.14 -8.57
C LYS A 41 12.09 -0.66 -7.27
N PHE A 42 11.98 -1.97 -7.38
CA PHE A 42 12.17 -2.90 -6.27
C PHE A 42 13.48 -3.65 -6.49
N THR A 43 14.30 -3.70 -5.43
CA THR A 43 15.52 -4.50 -5.41
C THR A 43 15.57 -5.26 -4.09
N SER A 44 15.88 -6.55 -4.16
CA SER A 44 16.06 -7.39 -2.97
C SER A 44 17.26 -8.30 -3.16
N ASP A 45 18.13 -8.34 -2.16
CA ASP A 45 19.24 -9.28 -2.08
C ASP A 45 18.97 -10.23 -0.93
N THR A 46 18.85 -11.52 -1.22
CA THR A 46 18.66 -12.58 -0.23
C THR A 46 19.87 -13.49 -0.22
N ASN A 47 20.44 -13.76 0.95
CA ASN A 47 21.52 -14.72 1.10
C ASN A 47 21.03 -15.89 1.96
N MET A 48 20.91 -17.07 1.35
CA MET A 48 20.50 -18.28 2.04
C MET A 48 21.72 -19.16 2.28
N LYS A 49 22.10 -19.30 3.55
CA LYS A 49 23.26 -20.10 3.95
C LYS A 49 23.14 -21.54 3.43
N GLY A 50 24.08 -21.96 2.59
CA GLY A 50 24.16 -23.31 2.03
C GLY A 50 23.26 -23.56 0.81
N ILE A 51 22.56 -22.55 0.29
CA ILE A 51 21.76 -22.66 -0.94
C ILE A 51 22.35 -21.74 -2.01
N ASP A 52 22.04 -20.44 -1.96
CA ASP A 52 22.58 -19.45 -2.88
C ASP A 52 22.32 -18.02 -2.38
N LYS A 53 22.92 -17.05 -3.07
CA LYS A 53 22.52 -15.65 -3.07
C LYS A 53 21.55 -15.40 -4.22
N PHE A 54 20.46 -14.69 -3.96
CA PHE A 54 19.48 -14.28 -4.95
C PHE A 54 19.38 -12.76 -4.98
N SER A 55 19.37 -12.19 -6.18
CA SER A 55 19.17 -10.75 -6.40
C SER A 55 17.95 -10.54 -7.29
N LEU A 56 16.85 -10.06 -6.70
CA LEU A 56 15.63 -9.67 -7.39
C LEU A 56 15.72 -8.19 -7.80
N SER A 57 15.35 -7.87 -9.03
CA SER A 57 15.19 -6.51 -9.53
C SER A 57 13.88 -6.42 -10.33
N ALA A 58 13.02 -5.48 -9.99
CA ALA A 58 11.78 -5.24 -10.70
C ALA A 58 11.49 -3.75 -10.89
N LYS A 59 10.83 -3.41 -12.00
CA LYS A 59 10.13 -2.15 -12.17
C LYS A 59 8.64 -2.44 -12.21
N VAL A 60 7.87 -1.72 -11.41
CA VAL A 60 6.42 -1.89 -11.30
C VAL A 60 5.75 -0.53 -11.46
N GLY A 61 4.76 -0.46 -12.34
CA GLY A 61 3.90 0.71 -12.55
C GLY A 61 2.56 0.51 -11.87
N TYR A 62 2.07 1.57 -11.22
CA TYR A 62 0.74 1.63 -10.62
C TYR A 62 -0.03 2.81 -11.20
N THR A 63 -1.23 2.55 -11.70
CA THR A 63 -2.11 3.58 -12.28
C THR A 63 -3.50 3.46 -11.68
N ASN A 64 -4.03 4.57 -11.16
CA ASN A 64 -5.43 4.61 -10.75
C ASN A 64 -6.33 4.64 -12.00
N ILE A 65 -7.17 3.62 -12.14
CA ILE A 65 -8.11 3.44 -13.25
C ILE A 65 -9.58 3.61 -12.84
N GLY A 66 -9.86 3.80 -11.55
CA GLY A 66 -11.21 3.97 -11.03
C GLY A 66 -11.21 4.39 -9.56
N ASN A 67 -12.22 5.17 -9.17
CA ASN A 67 -12.47 5.52 -7.77
C ASN A 67 -13.87 5.08 -7.38
N GLU A 68 -13.99 4.58 -6.16
CA GLU A 68 -15.24 4.29 -5.46
C GLU A 68 -15.28 5.11 -4.16
N GLU A 69 -16.39 5.02 -3.42
CA GLU A 69 -16.61 5.82 -2.22
C GLU A 69 -15.43 5.72 -1.22
N ASP A 70 -14.95 4.50 -0.95
CA ASP A 70 -13.87 4.25 0.02
C ASP A 70 -12.66 3.50 -0.55
N SER A 71 -12.56 3.37 -1.88
CA SER A 71 -11.42 2.70 -2.51
C SER A 71 -11.04 3.30 -3.85
N GLN A 72 -9.82 3.01 -4.29
CA GLN A 72 -9.32 3.29 -5.63
C GLN A 72 -8.92 1.95 -6.27
N GLU A 73 -9.25 1.77 -7.54
CA GLU A 73 -8.81 0.63 -8.31
C GLU A 73 -7.47 0.96 -8.98
N ILE A 74 -6.46 0.16 -8.68
CA ILE A 74 -5.09 0.33 -9.15
C ILE A 74 -4.77 -0.76 -10.15
N TYR A 75 -4.46 -0.35 -11.38
CA TYR A 75 -3.86 -1.21 -12.40
C TYR A 75 -2.35 -1.36 -12.14
N LEU A 76 -1.86 -2.59 -12.15
CA LEU A 76 -0.46 -2.95 -11.87
C LEU A 76 0.20 -3.49 -13.12
N ARG A 77 1.36 -2.95 -13.47
CA ARG A 77 2.21 -3.47 -14.56
C ARG A 77 3.59 -3.82 -14.03
N VAL A 78 4.16 -4.93 -14.51
CA VAL A 78 5.54 -5.32 -14.21
C VAL A 78 6.36 -5.31 -15.51
N PRO A 79 6.77 -4.14 -16.02
CA PRO A 79 7.52 -4.04 -17.28
C PRO A 79 8.92 -4.68 -17.22
N GLN A 80 9.50 -4.83 -16.03
CA GLN A 80 10.81 -5.46 -15.86
C GLN A 80 10.79 -6.32 -14.60
N LEU A 81 11.23 -7.58 -14.73
CA LEU A 81 11.41 -8.52 -13.62
C LEU A 81 12.64 -9.37 -13.90
N SER A 82 13.53 -9.49 -12.92
CA SER A 82 14.73 -10.31 -13.01
C SER A 82 15.07 -10.89 -11.65
N LEU A 83 15.44 -12.15 -11.62
CA LEU A 83 15.96 -12.84 -10.44
C LEU A 83 17.27 -13.52 -10.82
N ILE A 84 18.38 -13.02 -10.28
CA ILE A 84 19.71 -13.56 -10.54
C ILE A 84 20.13 -14.45 -9.38
N ALA A 85 20.47 -15.70 -9.65
CA ALA A 85 21.07 -16.62 -8.67
C ALA A 85 22.61 -16.52 -8.72
N GLY A 86 23.25 -16.52 -7.55
CA GLY A 86 24.59 -15.99 -7.35
C GLY A 86 25.74 -16.98 -7.49
N ASN A 87 25.56 -18.30 -7.27
CA ASN A 87 26.67 -19.24 -7.11
C ASN A 87 26.32 -20.71 -7.46
N GLY A 88 25.67 -20.98 -8.60
CA GLY A 88 25.39 -22.35 -9.06
C GLY A 88 25.46 -22.55 -10.58
N LYS A 89 25.33 -23.81 -11.04
CA LYS A 89 25.27 -24.22 -12.47
C LYS A 89 24.16 -23.54 -13.29
N ALA A 90 23.25 -22.83 -12.63
CA ALA A 90 22.22 -21.99 -13.21
C ALA A 90 22.56 -20.50 -12.98
N SER A 91 23.72 -20.07 -13.46
CA SER A 91 24.06 -18.66 -13.55
C SER A 91 23.18 -18.03 -14.64
N GLY A 92 22.26 -17.14 -14.27
CA GLY A 92 21.35 -16.51 -15.24
C GLY A 92 20.13 -15.88 -14.58
N ASN A 93 19.29 -15.23 -15.39
CA ASN A 93 18.00 -14.75 -14.94
C ASN A 93 17.01 -15.92 -14.90
N VAL A 94 16.60 -16.35 -13.70
CA VAL A 94 15.69 -17.49 -13.51
C VAL A 94 14.29 -17.20 -14.05
N LEU A 95 13.96 -15.93 -14.30
CA LEU A 95 12.65 -15.46 -14.75
C LEU A 95 12.70 -14.90 -16.19
N GLU A 96 13.70 -15.25 -16.99
CA GLU A 96 13.90 -14.67 -18.33
C GLU A 96 12.69 -14.85 -19.26
N ASP A 97 12.04 -16.01 -19.23
CA ASP A 97 10.88 -16.32 -20.08
C ASP A 97 9.53 -15.86 -19.49
N TRP A 98 9.54 -15.16 -18.35
CA TRP A 98 8.30 -14.73 -17.71
C TRP A 98 7.72 -13.49 -18.39
N ASP A 99 6.70 -13.72 -19.22
CA ASP A 99 5.82 -12.63 -19.66
C ASP A 99 4.84 -12.22 -18.56
N MET A 100 5.00 -11.00 -18.04
CA MET A 100 4.15 -10.39 -17.01
C MET A 100 3.13 -9.39 -17.59
N SER A 101 2.95 -9.35 -18.92
CA SER A 101 2.15 -8.33 -19.63
C SER A 101 0.64 -8.42 -19.42
N LYS A 102 0.13 -9.61 -19.09
CA LYS A 102 -1.29 -9.85 -18.81
C LYS A 102 -1.80 -8.93 -17.69
N TRP A 103 -3.04 -8.48 -17.84
CA TRP A 103 -3.62 -7.44 -17.00
C TRP A 103 -3.84 -7.91 -15.55
N PHE A 104 -3.67 -6.98 -14.61
CA PHE A 104 -3.90 -7.19 -13.18
C PHE A 104 -4.29 -5.85 -12.54
N SER A 105 -5.36 -5.83 -11.76
CA SER A 105 -5.75 -4.68 -10.94
C SER A 105 -6.19 -5.11 -9.54
N PHE A 106 -6.25 -4.17 -8.61
CA PHE A 106 -6.71 -4.42 -7.26
C PHE A 106 -7.36 -3.19 -6.65
N LYS A 107 -8.31 -3.39 -5.71
CA LYS A 107 -8.93 -2.31 -4.94
C LYS A 107 -8.11 -2.01 -3.70
N LEU A 108 -7.65 -0.77 -3.59
CA LEU A 108 -6.94 -0.23 -2.44
C LEU A 108 -7.87 0.73 -1.69
N SER A 109 -8.21 0.39 -0.45
CA SER A 109 -9.01 1.28 0.39
C SER A 109 -8.23 2.53 0.79
N ARG A 110 -8.94 3.56 1.26
CA ARG A 110 -8.32 4.76 1.86
C ARG A 110 -7.36 4.44 3.00
N ARG A 111 -7.56 3.32 3.69
CA ARG A 111 -6.73 2.85 4.83
C ARG A 111 -5.52 2.01 4.41
N GLY A 112 -5.33 1.79 3.11
CA GLY A 112 -4.23 0.97 2.60
C GLY A 112 -4.51 -0.54 2.61
N GLU A 113 -5.76 -0.96 2.84
CA GLU A 113 -6.16 -2.36 2.75
C GLU A 113 -6.51 -2.75 1.31
N VAL A 114 -6.01 -3.90 0.84
CA VAL A 114 -6.40 -4.48 -0.45
C VAL A 114 -7.63 -5.37 -0.26
N SER A 115 -8.76 -4.99 -0.85
CA SER A 115 -10.05 -5.66 -0.64
C SER A 115 -10.47 -6.59 -1.77
N ALA A 116 -9.95 -6.39 -2.98
CA ALA A 116 -10.24 -7.22 -4.15
C ALA A 116 -9.06 -7.22 -5.11
N VAL A 117 -8.90 -8.32 -5.85
CA VAL A 117 -7.89 -8.50 -6.90
C VAL A 117 -8.59 -9.02 -8.15
N TYR A 118 -8.30 -8.41 -9.29
CA TYR A 118 -8.82 -8.78 -10.61
C TYR A 118 -7.64 -9.10 -11.52
N HIS A 119 -7.74 -10.18 -12.28
CA HIS A 119 -6.67 -10.64 -13.15
C HIS A 119 -7.20 -11.47 -14.31
N ASP A 120 -6.36 -11.65 -15.32
CA ASP A 120 -6.61 -12.57 -16.42
C ASP A 120 -6.85 -14.00 -15.90
N ALA A 121 -7.89 -14.68 -16.40
CA ALA A 121 -8.28 -16.01 -15.94
C ALA A 121 -7.25 -17.10 -16.31
N GLU A 122 -6.43 -16.84 -17.32
CA GLU A 122 -5.39 -17.74 -17.81
C GLU A 122 -4.00 -17.32 -17.34
N GLU A 123 -3.90 -16.44 -16.33
CA GLU A 123 -2.61 -16.09 -15.72
C GLU A 123 -2.01 -17.29 -14.99
N ASP A 124 -0.72 -17.54 -15.20
CA ASP A 124 0.03 -18.54 -14.43
C ASP A 124 0.07 -18.18 -12.94
N ASP A 125 -0.14 -19.17 -12.07
CA ASP A 125 -0.26 -18.97 -10.62
C ASP A 125 1.00 -18.35 -9.98
N HIS A 126 2.20 -18.67 -10.50
CA HIS A 126 3.44 -18.11 -9.98
C HIS A 126 3.60 -16.64 -10.38
N LYS A 127 3.24 -16.29 -11.62
CA LYS A 127 3.21 -14.89 -12.08
C LYS A 127 2.17 -14.08 -11.30
N LEU A 128 1.00 -14.67 -11.07
CA LEU A 128 -0.06 -14.07 -10.26
C LEU A 128 0.41 -13.84 -8.81
N ALA A 129 1.11 -14.80 -8.21
CA ALA A 129 1.67 -14.65 -6.86
C ALA A 129 2.66 -13.49 -6.77
N VAL A 130 3.51 -13.31 -7.78
CA VAL A 130 4.44 -12.16 -7.83
C VAL A 130 3.70 -10.82 -7.94
N LYS A 131 2.68 -10.72 -8.81
CA LYS A 131 1.83 -9.51 -8.92
C LYS A 131 1.11 -9.20 -7.60
N LYS A 132 0.56 -10.22 -6.93
CA LYS A 132 -0.02 -10.11 -5.59
C LYS A 132 1.01 -9.65 -4.55
N GLY A 133 2.25 -10.13 -4.64
CA GLY A 133 3.35 -9.67 -3.80
C GLY A 133 3.58 -8.16 -3.93
N PHE A 134 3.65 -7.63 -5.15
CA PHE A 134 3.79 -6.19 -5.39
C PHE A 134 2.59 -5.38 -4.90
N ALA A 135 1.36 -5.84 -5.15
CA ALA A 135 0.16 -5.22 -4.57
C ALA A 135 0.19 -5.22 -3.04
N GLY A 136 0.66 -6.32 -2.44
CA GLY A 136 0.84 -6.47 -1.00
C GLY A 136 1.87 -5.52 -0.39
N LEU A 137 2.87 -5.07 -1.15
CA LEU A 137 3.83 -4.05 -0.67
C LEU A 137 3.19 -2.66 -0.52
N LEU A 138 2.14 -2.36 -1.30
CA LEU A 138 1.34 -1.16 -1.12
C LEU A 138 0.26 -1.34 -0.05
N ALA A 139 -0.12 -2.59 0.22
CA ALA A 139 -1.04 -2.93 1.28
C ALA A 139 -0.36 -2.74 2.64
N SER A 140 -0.62 -1.62 3.29
CA SER A 140 -0.22 -1.43 4.68
C SER A 140 -1.42 -0.92 5.46
N ARG A 141 -1.65 -1.50 6.64
CA ARG A 141 -2.61 -0.94 7.58
C ARG A 141 -1.90 0.22 8.26
N LEU A 142 -2.38 1.44 8.04
CA LEU A 142 -2.05 2.53 8.95
C LEU A 142 -2.68 2.14 10.31
N HIS A 143 -1.86 1.71 11.27
CA HIS A 143 -2.30 1.53 12.65
C HIS A 143 -2.67 2.92 13.19
N ASP A 144 -3.94 3.29 13.04
CA ASP A 144 -4.48 4.41 13.79
C ASP A 144 -4.89 3.88 15.18
N SER A 145 -4.35 4.52 16.23
CA SER A 145 -4.44 4.25 17.68
C SER A 145 -3.39 3.32 18.35
N HIS A 146 -2.55 3.97 19.19
CA HIS A 146 -1.71 3.44 20.28
C HIS A 146 -0.40 2.67 19.98
N GLU A 147 0.57 3.32 19.32
CA GLU A 147 1.97 3.05 19.66
C GLU A 147 2.33 3.78 20.96
N THR A 148 2.19 3.12 22.11
CA THR A 148 2.81 3.58 23.35
C THR A 148 4.28 3.17 23.35
N VAL A 149 5.18 4.13 23.16
CA VAL A 149 6.61 3.97 23.49
C VAL A 149 6.69 3.59 24.97
N ARG A 150 7.15 2.37 25.28
CA ARG A 150 7.48 2.03 26.67
C ARG A 150 8.70 2.86 27.08
N PRO A 151 8.65 3.68 28.15
CA PRO A 151 9.87 4.28 28.67
C PRO A 151 10.82 3.15 29.08
N ALA A 152 12.11 3.34 28.80
CA ALA A 152 13.14 2.37 29.12
C ALA A 152 13.01 1.94 30.59
N ARG A 153 13.05 0.63 30.84
CA ARG A 153 13.21 0.13 32.21
C ARG A 153 14.59 0.58 32.70
N GLU A 154 14.62 1.53 33.62
CA GLU A 154 15.77 1.70 34.50
C GLU A 154 16.00 0.38 35.25
N LYS A 155 17.27 -0.03 35.29
CA LYS A 155 17.72 -1.25 35.96
C LYS A 155 17.77 -1.05 37.47
#